data_AF-A0A101JXZ3-F1
#
_entry.id   AF-A0A101JXZ3-F1
#
_cell.length_a   1.000
_cell.length_b   1.000
_cell.length_c   1.000
_cell.angle_alpha   90.00
_cell.angle_beta   90.00
_cell.angle_gamma   90.00
#
_symmetry.space_group_name_H-M   'P 1'
#
loop_
_entity.id
_entity.type
_entity.pdbx_description
1 polymer ?
#
loop_
_entity_poly.entity_id
_entity_poly.type
_entity_poly.pdbx_seq_one_letter_code
_entity_poly.pdbx_strand_id
1 'polypeptide(L)'
;MPFSSLSDPVVIARALSASEAAWARVKDEQIMMFGSEEAEQTRLKFIVASLAPLALDEDDLVERAIAHFRGKSRSEPQDATSDSAS
;
A
#
# COMPACT_ATOMS: atom_id res chain seq x y z
N MET A 1 3.17 3.09 -12.66
CA MET A 1 3.86 1.82 -12.34
C MET A 1 4.38 1.91 -10.90
N PRO A 2 4.29 0.86 -10.08
CA PRO A 2 4.92 0.86 -8.76
C PRO A 2 6.44 0.99 -8.87
N PHE A 3 7.08 1.59 -7.87
CA PHE A 3 8.55 1.75 -7.73
C PHE A 3 9.26 2.62 -8.77
N SER A 4 8.60 3.12 -9.82
CA SER A 4 9.26 3.95 -10.84
C SER A 4 9.78 5.30 -10.31
N SER A 5 9.35 5.71 -9.13
CA SER A 5 9.84 6.90 -8.42
C SER A 5 11.06 6.63 -7.54
N LEU A 6 11.45 5.37 -7.34
CA LEU A 6 12.62 4.99 -6.57
C LEU A 6 13.83 4.91 -7.52
N SER A 7 14.97 5.48 -7.10
CA SER A 7 16.19 5.52 -7.90
C SER A 7 17.36 4.76 -7.27
N ASP A 8 17.35 4.57 -5.95
CA ASP A 8 18.36 3.78 -5.24
C ASP A 8 18.07 2.27 -5.40
N PRO A 9 18.98 1.49 -6.02
CA PRO A 9 18.83 0.05 -6.19
C PRO A 9 18.61 -0.72 -4.89
N VAL A 10 19.20 -0.28 -3.78
CA VAL A 10 19.04 -0.92 -2.46
C VAL A 10 17.61 -0.70 -1.96
N VAL A 11 17.09 0.51 -2.11
CA VAL A 11 15.71 0.84 -1.74
C VAL A 11 14.72 0.11 -2.64
N ILE A 12 15.00 -0.04 -3.93
CA ILE A 12 14.17 -0.81 -4.86
C ILE A 12 14.12 -2.28 -4.45
N ALA A 13 15.27 -2.91 -4.17
CA ALA A 13 15.33 -4.31 -3.75
C ALA A 13 14.52 -4.54 -2.46
N ARG A 14 14.68 -3.65 -1.46
CA ARG A 14 13.91 -3.69 -0.22
C ARG A 14 12.41 -3.53 -0.48
N ALA A 15 12.01 -2.59 -1.35
CA ALA A 15 10.60 -2.37 -1.67
C ALA A 15 9.96 -3.57 -2.37
N LEU A 16 10.71 -4.28 -3.22
CA LEU A 16 10.25 -5.51 -3.86
C LEU A 16 10.05 -6.62 -2.81
N SER A 17 11.05 -6.89 -1.96
CA SER A 17 10.97 -7.91 -0.91
C SER A 17 9.84 -7.62 0.07
N ALA A 18 9.77 -6.39 0.59
CA ALA A 18 8.69 -5.96 1.50
C ALA A 18 7.30 -6.08 0.86
N SER A 19 7.17 -5.87 -0.45
CA SER A 19 5.87 -6.04 -1.13
C SER A 19 5.41 -7.49 -1.16
N GLU A 20 6.34 -8.42 -1.40
CA GLU A 20 6.04 -9.86 -1.38
C GLU A 20 5.69 -10.33 0.03
N ALA A 21 6.49 -9.93 1.03
CA ALA A 21 6.27 -10.26 2.44
C ALA A 21 4.95 -9.67 2.97
N ALA A 22 4.67 -8.39 2.69
CA ALA A 22 3.41 -7.77 3.08
C ALA A 22 2.21 -8.45 2.38
N TRP A 23 2.34 -8.83 1.11
CA TRP A 23 1.27 -9.53 0.41
C TRP A 23 0.98 -10.92 1.00
N ALA A 24 2.02 -11.68 1.35
CA ALA A 24 1.86 -12.95 2.06
C ALA A 24 1.09 -12.74 3.38
N ARG A 25 1.48 -11.74 4.17
CA ARG A 25 0.83 -11.41 5.44
C ARG A 25 -0.63 -10.98 5.28
N VAL A 26 -0.97 -10.20 4.25
CA VAL A 26 -2.37 -9.85 3.93
C VAL A 26 -3.23 -11.09 3.78
N LYS A 27 -2.73 -12.10 3.06
CA LYS A 27 -3.44 -13.37 2.83
C LYS A 27 -3.50 -14.22 4.09
N ASP A 28 -2.38 -14.38 4.79
CA ASP A 28 -2.28 -15.23 5.98
C ASP A 28 -3.15 -14.72 7.13
N GLU A 29 -3.18 -13.40 7.34
CA GLU A 29 -4.01 -12.76 8.37
C GLU A 29 -5.46 -12.52 7.91
N GLN A 30 -5.82 -12.94 6.69
CA GLN A 30 -7.14 -12.75 6.09
C GLN A 30 -7.63 -11.30 6.16
N ILE A 31 -6.73 -10.34 5.89
CA ILE A 31 -7.07 -8.91 5.88
C ILE A 31 -8.14 -8.68 4.79
N MET A 32 -9.22 -8.01 5.18
CA MET A 32 -10.34 -7.73 4.27
C MET A 32 -9.87 -6.94 3.04
N MET A 33 -10.24 -7.47 1.87
CA MET A 33 -9.98 -6.90 0.54
C MET A 33 -11.32 -6.47 -0.08
N PHE A 34 -11.34 -5.35 -0.79
CA PHE A 34 -12.57 -4.86 -1.44
C PHE A 34 -12.54 -5.01 -2.96
N GLY A 35 -11.34 -5.08 -3.54
CA GLY A 35 -11.13 -5.32 -4.97
C GLY A 35 -10.78 -6.77 -5.31
N SER A 36 -10.40 -6.98 -6.58
CA SER A 36 -9.75 -8.22 -7.00
C SER A 36 -8.38 -8.37 -6.35
N GLU A 37 -7.86 -9.59 -6.31
CA GLU A 37 -6.54 -9.88 -5.76
C GLU A 37 -5.43 -9.04 -6.42
N GLU A 38 -5.47 -8.91 -7.75
CA GLU A 38 -4.49 -8.15 -8.52
C GLU A 38 -4.58 -6.65 -8.25
N ALA A 39 -5.81 -6.13 -8.08
CA ALA A 39 -6.03 -4.72 -7.76
C ALA A 39 -5.48 -4.38 -6.37
N GLU A 40 -5.74 -5.23 -5.38
CA GLU A 40 -5.27 -5.04 -4.01
C GLU A 40 -3.76 -5.25 -3.88
N GLN A 41 -3.19 -6.23 -4.58
CA GLN A 41 -1.74 -6.40 -4.65
C GLN A 41 -1.07 -5.18 -5.30
N THR A 42 -1.67 -4.63 -6.37
CA THR A 42 -1.18 -3.41 -7.01
C THR A 42 -1.26 -2.21 -6.07
N ARG A 43 -2.38 -2.04 -5.35
CA ARG A 43 -2.55 -1.01 -4.32
C ARG A 43 -1.49 -1.13 -3.23
N LEU A 44 -1.21 -2.35 -2.75
CA LEU A 44 -0.17 -2.59 -1.75
C LEU A 44 1.22 -2.18 -2.27
N LYS A 45 1.56 -2.53 -3.51
CA LYS A 45 2.84 -2.10 -4.13
C LYS A 45 2.99 -0.57 -4.19
N PHE A 46 1.91 0.18 -4.45
CA PHE A 46 1.94 1.64 -4.39
C PHE A 46 2.17 2.17 -2.97
N ILE A 47 1.54 1.56 -1.97
CA ILE A 47 1.76 1.89 -0.56
C ILE A 47 3.23 1.66 -0.19
N VAL A 48 3.77 0.47 -0.49
CA VAL A 48 5.17 0.14 -0.23
C VAL A 48 6.12 1.12 -0.93
N ALA A 49 5.88 1.44 -2.21
CA ALA A 49 6.70 2.41 -2.94
C ALA A 49 6.72 3.79 -2.27
N SER A 50 5.60 4.24 -1.72
CA SER A 50 5.50 5.54 -1.03
C SER A 50 6.20 5.56 0.33
N LEU A 51 6.33 4.40 0.98
CA LEU A 51 6.92 4.26 2.31
C LEU A 51 8.40 3.87 2.26
N ALA A 52 8.88 3.30 1.17
CA ALA A 52 10.24 2.76 1.05
C ALA A 52 11.36 3.75 1.40
N PRO A 53 11.30 5.05 1.02
CA PRO A 53 12.32 6.02 1.42
C PRO A 53 12.29 6.41 2.90
N LEU A 54 11.20 6.12 3.61
CA LEU A 54 10.97 6.51 5.01
C LEU A 54 11.24 5.38 6.00
N ALA A 55 11.31 4.13 5.51
CA ALA A 55 11.50 2.96 6.34
C ALA A 55 12.97 2.72 6.69
N LEU A 56 13.22 2.31 7.93
CA LEU A 56 14.57 2.02 8.43
C LEU A 56 15.15 0.78 7.76
N ASP A 57 14.33 -0.26 7.64
CA ASP A 57 14.65 -1.56 7.07
C ASP A 57 13.43 -2.20 6.41
N GLU A 58 13.55 -3.46 6.01
CA GLU A 58 12.49 -4.20 5.33
C GLU A 58 11.30 -4.49 6.26
N ASP A 59 11.56 -4.88 7.50
CA ASP A 59 10.52 -5.26 8.46
C ASP A 59 9.68 -4.03 8.85
N ASP A 60 10.33 -2.88 9.11
CA ASP A 60 9.66 -1.60 9.34
C ASP A 60 8.78 -1.20 8.13
N LEU A 61 9.26 -1.46 6.90
CA LEU A 61 8.50 -1.19 5.68
C LEU A 61 7.25 -2.08 5.58
N VAL A 62 7.37 -3.37 5.90
CA VAL A 62 6.24 -4.32 5.92
C VAL A 62 5.19 -3.88 6.94
N GLU A 63 5.59 -3.60 8.19
CA GLU A 63 4.66 -3.19 9.25
C GLU A 63 3.90 -1.91 8.87
N ARG A 64 4.60 -0.90 8.36
CA ARG A 64 3.99 0.36 7.90
C ARG A 64 3.04 0.13 6.73
N ALA A 65 3.43 -0.70 5.77
CA ALA A 65 2.61 -1.00 4.61
C ALA A 65 1.30 -1.70 4.99
N ILE A 66 1.36 -2.69 5.88
CA ILE A 66 0.17 -3.39 6.40
C ILE A 66 -0.73 -2.44 7.18
N ALA A 67 -0.16 -1.64 8.08
CA ALA A 67 -0.92 -0.65 8.84
C ALA A 67 -1.65 0.33 7.91
N HIS A 68 -0.97 0.83 6.88
CA HIS A 68 -1.56 1.75 5.90
C HIS A 68 -2.60 1.04 4.99
N PHE A 69 -2.35 -0.20 4.59
CA PHE A 69 -3.28 -1.00 3.80
C PHE A 69 -4.58 -1.28 4.56
N ARG A 70 -4.50 -1.58 5.86
CA ARG A 70 -5.67 -1.68 6.75
C ARG A 70 -6.35 -0.33 6.95
N GLY A 71 -5.62 0.77 7.15
CA GLY A 71 -6.21 2.09 7.40
C GLY A 71 -7.03 2.62 6.22
N LYS A 72 -6.54 2.44 4.98
CA LYS A 72 -7.22 2.88 3.76
C LYS A 72 -8.36 1.96 3.32
N SER A 73 -8.71 0.96 4.13
CA SER A 73 -9.94 0.17 4.00
C SER A 73 -11.19 0.94 4.49
N ARG A 74 -11.00 2.10 5.17
CA ARG A 74 -12.08 2.91 5.79
C ARG A 74 -12.21 4.31 5.20
N SER A 75 -11.86 4.55 3.94
CA SER A 75 -11.94 5.91 3.39
C SER A 75 -12.37 5.95 1.93
N GLU A 76 -13.68 5.83 1.71
CA GLU A 76 -14.43 6.68 0.80
C GLU A 76 -15.86 6.83 1.35
N PRO A 77 -16.23 8.04 1.80
CA PRO A 77 -17.29 8.75 1.12
C PRO A 77 -16.69 9.90 0.32
N GLN A 78 -16.88 9.87 -0.99
CA GLN A 78 -16.81 11.06 -1.81
C GLN A 78 -17.76 12.10 -1.20
N ASP A 79 -17.24 13.28 -0.90
CA ASP A 79 -18.02 14.45 -0.53
C ASP A 79 -19.11 14.71 -1.59
N ALA A 80 -20.31 14.22 -1.29
CA ALA A 80 -21.54 14.62 -1.93
C ALA A 80 -21.91 16.01 -1.41
N THR A 81 -21.27 17.06 -1.93
CA THR A 81 -21.80 18.42 -1.83
C THR A 81 -21.29 19.29 -2.99
N SER A 82 -21.82 19.04 -4.19
CA SER A 82 -22.11 20.18 -5.08
C SER A 82 -23.54 20.59 -4.76
N ASP A 83 -23.61 21.52 -3.82
CA ASP A 83 -24.82 22.18 -3.38
C ASP A 83 -25.53 22.80 -4.59
N SER A 84 -26.80 22.45 -4.72
CA SER A 84 -27.75 23.10 -5.61
C SER A 84 -28.30 24.32 -4.88
N ALA A 85 -27.88 25.51 -5.28
CA ALA A 85 -28.60 26.76 -5.02
C ALA A 85 -28.43 27.65 -6.25
N SER A 86 -29.44 27.64 -7.14
CA SER A 86 -30.48 28.68 -7.26
C SER A 86 -29.98 29.97 -7.89
#